data_AF-A0A2D2C761-F1
#
_entry.id   AF-A0A2D2C761-F1
#
_cell.length_a   1.000
_cell.length_b   1.000
_cell.length_c   1.000
_cell.angle_alpha   90.00
_cell.angle_beta   90.00
_cell.angle_gamma   90.00
#
_symmetry.space_group_name_H-M   'P 1'
#
loop_
_entity.id
_entity.type
_entity.pdbx_description
1 polymer ?
#
loop_
_entity_poly.entity_id
_entity_poly.type
_entity_poly.pdbx_seq_one_letter_code
_entity_poly.pdbx_strand_id
1 'polypeptide(L)'
;MRAADWPACLPAAFDLPAAPLRDLLGDLGARFVGRSLPPRFAAEAAVEVLALGPAHRGLALWLADAALARALGWTRPVPLLAAHLPRAAFRLQGAAWLAACAGAWGRGAVAALDLHADLTRRADRLRSAAPKLRSKDADATLARLLTEDALPAQAGARASDRAARRLFDRLTSLGLVRELTGRATFRLYGL
;
A
#
# COMPACT_ATOMS: atom_id res chain seq x y z
N MET A 1 8.38 -11.05 -2.06
CA MET A 1 8.82 -11.96 -0.98
C MET A 1 8.21 -13.32 -1.22
N ARG A 2 9.01 -14.39 -1.28
CA ARG A 2 8.51 -15.76 -1.50
C ARG A 2 7.89 -16.27 -0.19
N ALA A 3 6.94 -17.21 -0.28
CA ALA A 3 6.31 -17.78 0.90
C ALA A 3 7.31 -18.45 1.85
N ALA A 4 8.40 -19.00 1.30
CA ALA A 4 9.51 -19.56 2.08
C ALA A 4 10.24 -18.53 2.96
N ASP A 5 10.17 -17.25 2.62
CA ASP A 5 10.85 -16.17 3.35
C ASP A 5 10.01 -15.66 4.53
N TRP A 6 8.71 -15.97 4.56
CA TRP A 6 7.76 -15.45 5.54
C TRP A 6 8.16 -15.72 7.00
N PRO A 7 8.58 -16.95 7.38
CA PRO A 7 8.94 -17.26 8.77
C PRO A 7 10.12 -16.44 9.29
N ALA A 8 11.04 -16.03 8.40
CA ALA A 8 12.24 -15.30 8.76
C ALA A 8 11.99 -13.79 8.84
N CYS A 9 11.13 -13.24 7.97
CA CYS A 9 10.99 -11.80 7.81
C CYS A 9 9.76 -11.21 8.52
N LEU A 10 8.62 -11.91 8.51
CA LEU A 10 7.35 -11.31 8.93
C LEU A 10 7.23 -11.00 10.42
N PRO A 11 7.73 -11.82 11.37
CA PRO A 11 7.64 -11.46 12.78
C PRO A 11 8.31 -10.11 13.07
N ALA A 12 9.54 -9.92 12.58
CA ALA A 12 10.27 -8.66 12.76
C ALA A 12 9.61 -7.48 12.02
N ALA A 13 9.10 -7.69 10.80
CA ALA A 13 8.43 -6.63 10.03
C ALA A 13 7.15 -6.11 10.68
N PHE A 14 6.57 -6.84 11.63
CA PHE A 14 5.35 -6.48 12.36
C PHE A 14 5.59 -6.23 13.84
N ASP A 15 6.86 -6.17 14.29
CA ASP A 15 7.23 -6.03 15.71
C ASP A 15 6.60 -7.13 16.61
N LEU A 16 6.52 -8.36 16.11
CA LEU A 16 5.92 -9.52 16.77
C LEU A 16 7.00 -10.56 17.16
N PRO A 17 6.79 -11.33 18.25
CA PRO A 17 7.71 -12.39 18.63
C PRO A 17 7.78 -13.49 17.57
N ALA A 18 8.99 -14.00 17.30
CA ALA A 18 9.20 -15.01 16.27
C ALA A 18 8.51 -16.34 16.59
N ALA A 19 8.39 -16.73 17.85
CA ALA A 19 7.59 -17.88 18.28
C ALA A 19 6.22 -17.40 18.78
N PRO A 20 5.11 -18.05 18.42
CA PRO A 20 4.99 -19.26 17.59
C PRO A 20 4.88 -18.97 16.07
N LEU A 21 5.03 -17.71 15.65
CA LEU A 21 4.77 -17.28 14.27
C LEU A 21 5.63 -17.98 13.21
N ARG A 22 6.90 -18.27 13.52
CA ARG A 22 7.84 -18.88 12.58
C ARG A 22 7.32 -20.22 12.08
N ASP A 23 6.90 -21.09 12.99
CA ASP A 23 6.44 -22.44 12.66
C ASP A 23 5.10 -22.35 11.92
N LEU A 24 4.17 -21.53 12.43
CA LEU A 24 2.88 -21.29 11.79
C LEU A 24 3.02 -20.79 10.34
N LEU A 25 3.88 -19.80 10.11
CA LEU A 25 4.13 -19.25 8.78
C LEU A 25 4.83 -20.25 7.86
N GLY A 26 5.68 -21.13 8.40
CA GLY A 26 6.32 -22.21 7.65
C GLY A 26 5.29 -23.20 7.13
N ASP A 27 4.41 -23.66 8.01
CA ASP A 27 3.32 -24.58 7.69
C ASP A 27 2.32 -23.97 6.69
N LEU A 28 1.99 -22.68 6.86
CA LEU A 28 1.14 -21.95 5.91
C LEU A 28 1.80 -21.82 4.54
N GLY A 29 3.09 -21.50 4.50
CA GLY A 29 3.87 -21.38 3.26
C GLY A 29 3.93 -22.70 2.48
N ALA A 30 4.10 -23.83 3.18
CA ALA A 30 4.11 -25.17 2.59
C ALA A 30 2.73 -25.56 2.03
N ARG A 31 1.64 -25.31 2.79
CA ARG A 31 0.26 -25.61 2.36
C ARG A 31 -0.24 -24.76 1.20
N PHE A 32 0.41 -23.63 0.92
CA PHE A 32 0.03 -22.74 -0.17
C PHE A 32 0.16 -23.41 -1.56
N VAL A 33 1.08 -24.35 -1.72
CA VAL A 33 1.33 -25.02 -3.00
C VAL A 33 0.22 -26.05 -3.28
N GLY A 34 -0.57 -25.85 -4.33
CA GLY A 34 -1.51 -26.86 -4.86
C GLY A 34 -2.97 -26.79 -4.39
N ARG A 35 -3.44 -25.69 -3.77
CA ARG A 35 -4.85 -25.52 -3.36
C ARG A 35 -5.72 -24.85 -4.43
N SER A 36 -6.98 -25.30 -4.55
CA SER A 36 -7.90 -24.98 -5.66
C SER A 36 -8.73 -23.69 -5.49
N LEU A 37 -8.73 -23.04 -4.31
CA LEU A 37 -9.52 -21.82 -4.05
C LEU A 37 -8.70 -20.76 -3.29
N PRO A 38 -8.01 -19.86 -3.99
CA PRO A 38 -7.14 -18.86 -3.38
C PRO A 38 -7.80 -17.96 -2.32
N PRO A 39 -9.02 -17.40 -2.53
CA PRO A 39 -9.65 -16.53 -1.54
C PRO A 39 -9.97 -17.26 -0.23
N ARG A 40 -10.37 -18.54 -0.34
CA ARG A 40 -10.67 -19.39 0.82
C ARG A 40 -9.40 -19.65 1.63
N PHE A 41 -8.34 -20.11 0.97
CA PHE A 41 -7.07 -20.37 1.64
C PHE A 41 -6.53 -19.12 2.33
N ALA A 42 -6.54 -17.97 1.64
CA ALA A 42 -6.08 -16.71 2.20
C ALA A 42 -6.88 -16.28 3.44
N ALA A 43 -8.22 -16.42 3.40
CA ALA A 43 -9.07 -16.10 4.53
C ALA A 43 -8.84 -17.05 5.72
N GLU A 44 -8.67 -18.36 5.46
CA GLU A 44 -8.37 -19.37 6.49
C GLU A 44 -6.99 -19.14 7.14
N ALA A 45 -5.97 -18.82 6.33
CA ALA A 45 -4.63 -18.48 6.82
C ALA A 45 -4.64 -17.29 7.79
N ALA A 46 -5.44 -16.25 7.50
CA ALA A 46 -5.62 -15.13 8.43
C ALA A 46 -6.26 -15.57 9.75
N VAL A 47 -7.22 -16.50 9.74
CA VAL A 47 -7.85 -17.00 10.99
C VAL A 47 -6.82 -17.66 11.90
N GLU A 48 -5.91 -18.46 11.34
CA GLU A 48 -4.87 -19.13 12.12
C GLU A 48 -3.94 -18.12 12.82
N VAL A 49 -3.55 -17.04 12.12
CA VAL A 49 -2.76 -15.96 12.71
C VAL A 49 -3.57 -15.14 13.72
N LEU A 50 -4.86 -14.90 13.47
CA LEU A 50 -5.75 -14.19 14.39
C LEU A 50 -5.95 -14.95 15.71
N ALA A 51 -5.85 -16.28 15.70
CA ALA A 51 -5.95 -17.11 16.90
C ALA A 51 -4.82 -16.82 17.91
N LEU A 52 -3.69 -16.26 17.46
CA LEU A 52 -2.59 -15.81 18.33
C LEU A 52 -2.91 -14.50 19.08
N GLY A 53 -4.03 -13.86 18.77
CA GLY A 53 -4.56 -12.73 19.52
C GLY A 53 -4.49 -11.38 18.80
N PRO A 54 -5.02 -10.31 19.42
CA PRO A 54 -5.28 -9.02 18.78
C PRO A 54 -4.06 -8.31 18.18
N ALA A 55 -2.87 -8.53 18.76
CA ALA A 55 -1.62 -7.95 18.26
C ALA A 55 -1.27 -8.43 16.84
N HIS A 56 -1.76 -9.61 16.45
CA HIS A 56 -1.45 -10.25 15.17
C HIS A 56 -2.38 -9.83 14.03
N ARG A 57 -3.37 -8.95 14.28
CA ARG A 57 -4.35 -8.53 13.27
C ARG A 57 -3.71 -7.95 12.02
N GLY A 58 -2.70 -7.08 12.18
CA GLY A 58 -2.00 -6.47 11.05
C GLY A 58 -1.36 -7.53 10.15
N LEU A 59 -0.62 -8.46 10.77
CA LEU A 59 0.02 -9.58 10.07
C LEU A 59 -1.01 -10.50 9.41
N ALA A 60 -2.11 -10.83 10.09
CA ALA A 60 -3.14 -11.70 9.55
C ALA A 60 -3.79 -11.14 8.27
N LEU A 61 -4.17 -9.86 8.28
CA LEU A 61 -4.77 -9.22 7.11
C LEU A 61 -3.76 -9.11 5.96
N TRP A 62 -2.53 -8.72 6.27
CA TRP A 62 -1.46 -8.65 5.26
C TRP A 62 -1.16 -10.02 4.65
N LEU A 63 -1.12 -11.08 5.47
CA LEU A 63 -0.85 -12.44 5.02
C LEU A 63 -1.94 -12.94 4.08
N ALA A 64 -3.21 -12.64 4.36
CA ALA A 64 -4.30 -12.97 3.46
C ALA A 64 -4.19 -12.25 2.11
N ASP A 65 -3.84 -10.97 2.10
CA ASP A 65 -3.60 -10.23 0.86
C ASP A 65 -2.38 -10.77 0.09
N ALA A 66 -1.31 -11.16 0.80
CA ALA A 66 -0.13 -11.77 0.20
C ALA A 66 -0.38 -13.17 -0.37
N ALA A 67 -1.17 -13.97 0.34
CA ALA A 67 -1.64 -15.27 -0.12
C ALA A 67 -2.49 -15.10 -1.39
N LEU A 68 -3.45 -14.18 -1.40
CA LEU A 68 -4.27 -13.93 -2.59
C LEU A 68 -3.43 -13.46 -3.78
N ALA A 69 -2.57 -12.47 -3.58
CA ALA A 69 -1.68 -11.92 -4.62
C ALA A 69 -0.80 -13.01 -5.24
N ARG A 70 -0.23 -13.88 -4.41
CA ARG A 70 0.63 -14.98 -4.89
C ARG A 70 -0.12 -16.00 -5.71
N ALA A 71 -1.36 -16.31 -5.34
CA ALA A 71 -2.19 -17.25 -6.11
C ALA A 71 -2.66 -16.66 -7.45
N LEU A 72 -2.82 -15.34 -7.51
CA LEU A 72 -3.13 -14.61 -8.75
C LEU A 72 -1.88 -14.30 -9.59
N GLY A 73 -0.69 -14.72 -9.15
CA GLY A 73 0.57 -14.48 -9.88
C GLY A 73 1.06 -13.02 -9.82
N TRP A 74 0.61 -12.23 -8.86
CA TRP A 74 1.01 -10.83 -8.74
C TRP A 74 2.44 -10.70 -8.21
N THR A 75 3.17 -9.71 -8.72
CA THR A 75 4.56 -9.45 -8.32
C THR A 75 4.69 -8.90 -6.91
N ARG A 76 3.67 -8.17 -6.44
CA ARG A 76 3.61 -7.58 -5.10
C ARG A 76 2.20 -7.72 -4.51
N PRO A 77 2.08 -7.92 -3.19
CA PRO A 77 0.80 -7.84 -2.51
C PRO A 77 0.27 -6.40 -2.50
N VAL A 78 -1.05 -6.26 -2.60
CA VAL A 78 -1.77 -4.99 -2.41
C VAL A 78 -2.61 -5.12 -1.14
N PRO A 79 -2.49 -4.22 -0.15
CA PRO A 79 -3.20 -4.33 1.12
C PRO A 79 -4.68 -3.94 0.96
N LEU A 80 -5.50 -4.87 0.49
CA LEU A 80 -6.91 -4.66 0.19
C LEU A 80 -7.82 -4.88 1.41
N LEU A 81 -7.43 -5.75 2.36
CA LEU A 81 -8.30 -6.04 3.51
C LEU A 81 -8.28 -4.93 4.55
N ALA A 82 -7.09 -4.41 4.90
CA ALA A 82 -6.91 -3.50 6.02
C ALA A 82 -7.79 -2.24 5.93
N ALA A 83 -8.01 -1.73 4.71
CA ALA A 83 -8.82 -0.53 4.48
C ALA A 83 -10.33 -0.81 4.32
N HIS A 84 -10.72 -2.04 3.94
CA HIS A 84 -12.09 -2.33 3.49
C HIS A 84 -12.82 -3.40 4.31
N LEU A 85 -12.16 -4.02 5.28
CA LEU A 85 -12.75 -5.00 6.19
C LEU A 85 -13.29 -4.29 7.44
N PRO A 86 -14.62 -4.35 7.71
CA PRO A 86 -15.18 -3.67 8.88
C PRO A 86 -14.72 -4.34 10.17
N ARG A 87 -14.52 -3.55 11.24
CA ARG A 87 -14.07 -4.06 12.54
C ARG A 87 -14.97 -5.16 13.13
N ALA A 88 -16.27 -5.12 12.83
CA ALA A 88 -17.20 -6.16 13.25
C ALA A 88 -16.90 -7.54 12.63
N ALA A 89 -16.21 -7.60 11.48
CA ALA A 89 -15.88 -8.83 10.78
C ALA A 89 -14.95 -9.75 11.57
N PHE A 90 -14.13 -9.22 12.49
CA PHE A 90 -13.27 -10.04 13.36
C PHE A 90 -14.04 -10.97 14.31
N ARG A 91 -15.37 -10.80 14.43
CA ARG A 91 -16.24 -11.69 15.21
C ARG A 91 -16.87 -12.80 14.34
N LEU A 92 -16.70 -12.73 13.02
CA LEU A 92 -17.25 -13.71 12.10
C LEU A 92 -16.37 -14.95 12.03
N GLN A 93 -16.98 -16.08 11.67
CA GLN A 93 -16.32 -17.37 11.53
C GLN A 93 -16.76 -18.07 10.25
N GLY A 94 -15.96 -19.04 9.79
CA GLY A 94 -16.28 -19.90 8.67
C GLY A 94 -16.71 -19.14 7.41
N ALA A 95 -17.87 -19.50 6.84
CA ALA A 95 -18.39 -18.90 5.62
C ALA A 95 -18.65 -17.39 5.73
N ALA A 96 -19.06 -16.90 6.91
CA ALA A 96 -19.31 -15.48 7.13
C ALA A 96 -18.01 -14.65 7.12
N TRP A 97 -16.93 -15.19 7.69
CA TRP A 97 -15.59 -14.58 7.60
C TRP A 97 -15.12 -14.53 6.14
N LEU A 98 -15.22 -15.65 5.42
CA LEU A 98 -14.85 -15.72 4.00
C LEU A 98 -15.64 -14.70 3.16
N ALA A 99 -16.95 -14.59 3.37
CA ALA A 99 -17.79 -13.62 2.67
C ALA A 99 -17.37 -12.16 2.97
N ALA A 100 -17.02 -11.86 4.23
CA ALA A 100 -16.54 -10.55 4.62
C ALA A 100 -15.19 -10.20 3.96
N CYS A 101 -14.25 -11.14 3.92
CA CYS A 101 -12.97 -10.99 3.21
C CYS A 101 -13.18 -10.80 1.71
N ALA A 102 -14.01 -11.63 1.07
CA ALA A 102 -14.33 -11.52 -0.35
C ALA A 102 -14.94 -10.16 -0.70
N GLY A 103 -15.91 -9.69 0.10
CA GLY A 103 -16.49 -8.37 -0.08
C GLY A 103 -15.48 -7.23 0.13
N ALA A 104 -14.57 -7.37 1.10
CA ALA A 104 -13.51 -6.39 1.33
C ALA A 104 -12.50 -6.35 0.17
N TRP A 105 -12.07 -7.51 -0.33
CA TRP A 105 -11.23 -7.60 -1.53
C TRP A 105 -11.88 -6.95 -2.75
N GLY A 106 -13.17 -7.23 -3.00
CA GLY A 106 -13.91 -6.62 -4.10
C GLY A 106 -13.97 -5.09 -3.99
N ARG A 107 -14.34 -4.56 -2.81
CA ARG A 107 -14.36 -3.11 -2.57
C ARG A 107 -12.97 -2.47 -2.71
N GLY A 108 -11.95 -3.12 -2.18
CA GLY A 108 -10.57 -2.65 -2.28
C GLY A 108 -10.06 -2.65 -3.72
N ALA A 109 -10.40 -3.67 -4.50
CA ALA A 109 -10.02 -3.73 -5.92
C ALA A 109 -10.64 -2.57 -6.71
N VAL A 110 -11.93 -2.29 -6.50
CA VAL A 110 -12.61 -1.13 -7.15
C VAL A 110 -11.96 0.19 -6.72
N ALA A 111 -11.75 0.40 -5.42
CA ALA A 111 -11.12 1.61 -4.91
C ALA A 111 -9.69 1.81 -5.46
N ALA A 112 -8.92 0.73 -5.59
CA ALA A 112 -7.58 0.76 -6.17
C ALA A 112 -7.60 1.10 -7.67
N LEU A 113 -8.57 0.58 -8.43
CA LEU A 113 -8.75 0.91 -9.85
C LEU A 113 -9.13 2.39 -10.03
N ASP A 114 -10.06 2.89 -9.23
CA ASP A 114 -10.47 4.30 -9.28
C ASP A 114 -9.30 5.23 -8.94
N LEU A 115 -8.53 4.91 -7.89
CA LEU A 115 -7.33 5.65 -7.52
C LEU A 115 -6.28 5.61 -8.62
N HIS A 116 -6.05 4.44 -9.23
CA HIS A 116 -5.11 4.29 -10.34
C HIS A 116 -5.50 5.16 -11.54
N ALA A 117 -6.79 5.18 -11.90
CA ALA A 117 -7.29 6.01 -13.00
C ALA A 117 -7.10 7.51 -12.70
N ASP A 118 -7.34 7.95 -11.46
CA ASP A 118 -7.11 9.34 -11.08
C ASP A 118 -5.63 9.73 -11.08
N LEU A 119 -4.78 8.91 -10.46
CA LEU A 119 -3.33 9.13 -10.43
C LEU A 119 -2.72 9.13 -11.84
N THR A 120 -3.19 8.26 -12.74
CA THR A 120 -2.73 8.22 -14.13
C THR A 120 -3.01 9.55 -14.84
N ARG A 121 -4.24 10.07 -14.74
CA ARG A 121 -4.60 11.38 -15.33
C ARG A 121 -3.76 12.51 -14.75
N ARG A 122 -3.52 12.53 -13.43
CA ARG A 122 -2.68 13.54 -12.76
C ARG A 122 -1.23 13.45 -13.21
N ALA A 123 -0.69 12.24 -13.30
CA ALA A 123 0.66 11.98 -13.79
C ALA A 123 0.84 12.42 -15.25
N ASP A 124 -0.12 12.18 -16.13
CA ASP A 124 -0.10 12.64 -17.53
C ASP A 124 -0.08 14.18 -17.62
N ARG A 125 -0.92 14.85 -16.81
CA ARG A 125 -0.93 16.33 -16.72
C ARG A 125 0.40 16.87 -16.20
N LEU A 126 0.96 16.23 -15.17
CA LEU A 126 2.25 16.61 -14.60
C LEU A 126 3.38 16.47 -15.63
N ARG A 127 3.45 15.33 -16.34
CA ARG A 127 4.42 15.10 -17.43
C ARG A 127 4.29 16.14 -18.54
N SER A 128 3.06 16.47 -18.94
CA SER A 128 2.80 17.49 -19.98
C SER A 128 3.19 18.90 -19.57
N ALA A 129 3.29 19.18 -18.26
CA ALA A 129 3.70 20.48 -17.75
C ALA A 129 5.22 20.68 -17.73
N ALA A 130 6.01 19.60 -17.80
CA ALA A 130 7.47 19.63 -17.66
C ALA A 130 8.16 20.72 -18.52
N PRO A 131 7.86 20.86 -19.84
CA PRO A 131 8.51 21.85 -20.69
C PRO A 131 8.24 23.31 -20.30
N LYS A 132 7.21 23.56 -19.48
CA LYS A 132 6.78 24.91 -19.07
C LYS A 132 7.46 25.37 -17.76
N LEU A 133 8.20 24.47 -17.11
CA LEU A 133 8.88 24.73 -15.84
C LEU A 133 10.30 25.24 -16.13
N ARG A 134 10.65 26.40 -15.58
CA ARG A 134 11.96 27.04 -15.78
C ARG A 134 12.93 26.80 -14.60
N SER A 135 12.62 25.84 -13.73
CA SER A 135 13.44 25.56 -12.53
C SER A 135 14.57 24.60 -12.88
N LYS A 136 15.76 24.82 -12.31
CA LYS A 136 16.96 24.00 -12.56
C LYS A 136 16.80 22.53 -12.12
N ASP A 137 15.94 22.28 -11.14
CA ASP A 137 15.65 20.94 -10.61
C ASP A 137 14.21 20.47 -10.91
N ALA A 138 13.55 21.08 -11.91
CA ALA A 138 12.16 20.75 -12.25
C ALA A 138 12.00 19.26 -12.57
N ASP A 139 12.80 18.73 -13.50
CA ASP A 139 12.67 17.34 -13.95
C ASP A 139 12.90 16.33 -12.82
N ALA A 140 13.90 16.57 -11.97
CA ALA A 140 14.15 15.73 -10.80
C ALA A 140 12.99 15.79 -9.79
N THR A 141 12.41 16.97 -9.58
CA THR A 141 11.24 17.13 -8.69
C THR A 141 10.02 16.40 -9.27
N LEU A 142 9.79 16.52 -10.58
CA LEU A 142 8.68 15.84 -11.26
C LEU A 142 8.84 14.31 -11.22
N ALA A 143 10.05 13.80 -11.46
CA ALA A 143 10.34 12.38 -11.36
C ALA A 143 10.02 11.85 -9.96
N ARG A 144 10.43 12.58 -8.91
CA ARG A 144 10.09 12.22 -7.52
C ARG A 144 8.59 12.27 -7.26
N LEU A 145 7.86 13.27 -7.76
CA LEU A 145 6.40 13.37 -7.61
C LEU A 145 5.64 12.20 -8.25
N LEU A 146 6.26 11.52 -9.21
CA LEU A 146 5.69 10.32 -9.86
C LEU A 146 6.01 9.02 -9.11
N THR A 147 6.96 9.04 -8.16
CA THR A 147 7.42 7.84 -7.45
C THR A 147 7.14 7.87 -5.94
N GLU A 148 6.91 9.05 -5.37
CA GLU A 148 6.70 9.27 -3.94
C GLU A 148 5.27 9.81 -3.70
N ASP A 149 4.58 9.25 -2.70
CA ASP A 149 3.21 9.65 -2.35
C ASP A 149 3.14 11.09 -1.81
N ALA A 150 4.20 11.53 -1.13
CA ALA A 150 4.27 12.84 -0.49
C ALA A 150 5.71 13.37 -0.48
N LEU A 151 5.87 14.63 -0.92
CA LEU A 151 7.16 15.31 -0.97
C LEU A 151 7.12 16.66 -0.27
N PRO A 152 8.13 16.99 0.54
CA PRO A 152 8.30 18.36 1.01
C PRO A 152 8.82 19.26 -0.12
N ALA A 153 8.53 20.56 -0.03
CA ALA A 153 9.10 21.57 -0.92
C ALA A 153 10.57 21.89 -0.58
N GLN A 154 11.45 20.90 -0.74
CA GLN A 154 12.88 20.98 -0.46
C GLN A 154 13.70 21.24 -1.72
N ALA A 155 14.81 21.97 -1.56
CA ALA A 155 15.82 22.14 -2.60
C ALA A 155 16.36 20.79 -3.11
N GLY A 156 16.57 20.72 -4.41
CA GLY A 156 17.41 19.69 -5.03
C GLY A 156 18.88 20.08 -5.02
N ALA A 157 19.67 19.49 -5.91
CA ALA A 157 21.11 19.73 -5.97
C ALA A 157 21.50 21.13 -6.50
N ARG A 158 20.63 21.79 -7.28
CA ARG A 158 20.97 23.05 -7.99
C ARG A 158 20.04 24.22 -7.68
N ALA A 159 18.88 23.95 -7.07
CA ALA A 159 17.89 24.95 -6.68
C ALA A 159 18.08 25.36 -5.21
N SER A 160 17.67 26.59 -4.87
CA SER A 160 17.56 27.01 -3.48
C SER A 160 16.20 26.63 -2.89
N ASP A 161 16.08 26.62 -1.56
CA ASP A 161 14.80 26.37 -0.88
C ASP A 161 13.69 27.33 -1.34
N ARG A 162 14.04 28.60 -1.60
CA ARG A 162 13.09 29.58 -2.13
C ARG A 162 12.61 29.19 -3.53
N ALA A 163 13.51 28.68 -4.38
CA ALA A 163 13.15 28.23 -5.72
C ALA A 163 12.29 26.96 -5.68
N ALA A 164 12.59 26.01 -4.78
CA ALA A 164 11.77 24.82 -4.56
C ALA A 164 10.36 25.18 -4.09
N ARG A 165 10.22 26.05 -3.09
CA ARG A 165 8.90 26.53 -2.62
C ARG A 165 8.09 27.17 -3.75
N ARG A 166 8.70 28.07 -4.52
CA ARG A 166 8.04 28.70 -5.68
C ARG A 166 7.63 27.70 -6.77
N LEU A 167 8.41 26.63 -6.97
CA LEU A 167 8.05 25.55 -7.88
C LEU A 167 6.78 24.83 -7.40
N PHE A 168 6.75 24.41 -6.13
CA PHE A 168 5.57 23.75 -5.55
C PHE A 168 4.34 24.66 -5.51
N ASP A 169 4.50 25.95 -5.19
CA ASP A 169 3.41 26.93 -5.26
C ASP A 169 2.84 27.03 -6.68
N ARG A 170 3.72 27.05 -7.70
CA ARG A 170 3.32 27.07 -9.11
C ARG A 170 2.66 25.76 -9.55
N LEU A 171 3.16 24.60 -9.13
CA LEU A 171 2.54 23.32 -9.45
C LEU A 171 1.14 23.22 -8.82
N THR A 172 0.98 23.72 -7.59
CA THR A 172 -0.30 23.77 -6.88
C THR A 172 -1.27 24.73 -7.58
N SER A 173 -0.83 25.93 -7.98
CA SER A 173 -1.70 26.89 -8.67
C SER A 173 -2.15 26.43 -10.06
N LEU A 174 -1.36 25.56 -10.70
CA LEU A 174 -1.73 24.87 -11.94
C LEU A 174 -2.60 23.62 -11.73
N GLY A 175 -2.91 23.27 -10.47
CA GLY A 175 -3.70 22.09 -10.12
C GLY A 175 -2.98 20.76 -10.43
N LEU A 176 -1.65 20.76 -10.51
CA LEU A 176 -0.84 19.59 -10.87
C LEU A 176 -0.43 18.76 -9.66
N VAL A 177 -0.39 19.38 -8.48
CA VAL A 177 -0.15 18.74 -7.19
C VAL A 177 -1.10 19.34 -6.14
N ARG A 178 -1.31 18.61 -5.05
CA ARG A 178 -2.13 19.00 -3.90
C ARG A 178 -1.24 19.15 -2.67
N GLU A 179 -1.54 20.15 -1.85
CA GLU A 179 -0.99 20.26 -0.50
C GLU A 179 -1.74 19.26 0.41
N LEU A 180 -1.00 18.46 1.18
CA LEU A 180 -1.53 17.30 1.90
C LEU A 180 -1.64 17.49 3.42
N THR A 181 -1.03 18.53 3.96
CA THR A 181 -0.85 18.69 5.42
C THR A 181 -1.80 19.70 6.07
N GLY A 182 -2.43 20.59 5.29
CA GLY A 182 -3.37 21.59 5.80
C GLY A 182 -2.75 22.64 6.72
N ARG A 183 -1.41 22.77 6.74
CA ARG A 183 -0.67 23.68 7.64
C ARG A 183 0.08 24.79 6.89
N ALA A 184 0.41 25.85 7.63
CA ALA A 184 1.11 27.02 7.08
C ALA A 184 2.59 26.72 6.75
N THR A 185 3.25 25.83 7.49
CA THR A 185 4.68 25.52 7.37
C THR A 185 4.91 24.01 7.24
N PHE A 186 6.09 23.59 6.76
CA PHE A 186 6.46 22.18 6.57
C PHE A 186 5.46 21.38 5.71
N ARG A 187 4.95 22.00 4.64
CA ARG A 187 3.96 21.38 3.75
C ARG A 187 4.51 20.18 3.00
N LEU A 188 3.67 19.15 2.86
CA LEU A 188 3.89 18.04 1.94
C LEU A 188 2.94 18.17 0.76
N TYR A 189 3.41 17.72 -0.40
CA TYR A 189 2.71 17.79 -1.65
C TYR A 189 2.70 16.42 -2.32
N GLY A 190 1.61 16.09 -2.99
CA GLY A 190 1.50 14.87 -3.80
C GLY A 190 0.58 15.10 -4.99
N LEU A 191 0.40 14.09 -5.82
CA LEU A 191 -0.57 14.15 -6.92
C LEU A 191 -2.00 14.27 -6.38
#